data_AF-A0A1E3X7J5-F1
#
_entry.id   AF-A0A1E3X7J5-F1
#
_cell.length_a   1.000
_cell.length_b   1.000
_cell.length_c   1.000
_cell.angle_alpha   90.00
_cell.angle_beta   90.00
_cell.angle_gamma   90.00
#
_symmetry.space_group_name_H-M   'P 1'
#
loop_
_entity.id
_entity.type
_entity.pdbx_description
1 polymer ?
#
loop_
_entity_poly.entity_id
_entity_poly.type
_entity_poly.pdbx_seq_one_letter_code
_entity_poly.pdbx_strand_id
1 'polypeptide(L)'
;MKKILSALLVISILIIFAGSAFARDVRVKGYYRNNGTYVQPYYRTNPDKSVWNNYSTKGNINPYTGNKGYKNPYKLPSIKHGYGYKTKPFKW
;
A
#
# COMPACT_ATOMS: atom_id res chain seq x y z
N MET A 1 40.07 27.20 -4.09
CA MET A 1 39.55 26.51 -5.29
C MET A 1 39.46 24.99 -5.11
N LYS A 2 40.56 24.27 -4.83
CA LYS A 2 40.52 22.79 -4.67
C LYS A 2 39.55 22.29 -3.59
N LYS A 3 39.47 22.96 -2.43
CA LYS A 3 38.54 22.64 -1.33
C LYS A 3 37.06 22.81 -1.73
N ILE A 4 36.76 23.80 -2.56
CA ILE A 4 35.40 24.05 -3.08
C ILE A 4 35.05 22.97 -4.11
N LEU A 5 36.00 22.62 -4.98
CA LEU A 5 35.83 21.51 -5.93
C LEU A 5 35.57 20.17 -5.23
N SER A 6 36.34 19.86 -4.17
CA SER A 6 36.14 18.65 -3.36
C SER A 6 34.79 18.65 -2.64
N ALA A 7 34.36 19.80 -2.10
CA ALA A 7 33.06 19.92 -1.44
C ALA A 7 31.89 19.69 -2.43
N LEU A 8 31.96 20.25 -3.63
CA LEU A 8 30.96 20.03 -4.68
C LEU A 8 30.90 18.57 -5.12
N LEU A 9 32.05 17.90 -5.20
CA LEU A 9 32.13 16.49 -5.58
C LEU A 9 31.51 15.58 -4.50
N VAL A 10 31.71 15.87 -3.22
CA VAL A 10 31.07 15.16 -2.11
C VAL A 10 29.55 15.37 -2.11
N ILE A 11 29.08 16.59 -2.34
CA ILE A 11 27.64 16.91 -2.42
C ILE A 11 26.99 16.17 -3.60
N SER A 12 27.65 16.13 -4.76
CA SER A 12 27.19 15.36 -5.92
C SER A 12 27.04 13.87 -5.61
N ILE A 13 27.98 13.28 -4.87
CA ILE A 13 27.91 11.86 -4.48
C ILE A 13 26.75 11.62 -3.52
N LEU A 14 26.51 12.52 -2.57
CA LEU A 14 25.39 12.39 -1.62
C LEU A 14 24.03 12.43 -2.30
N ILE A 15 23.87 13.23 -3.36
CA ILE A 15 22.63 13.30 -4.15
C ILE A 15 22.40 12.00 -4.93
N ILE A 16 23.45 11.37 -5.45
CA ILE A 16 23.35 10.08 -6.17
C ILE A 16 22.91 8.95 -5.23
N PHE A 17 23.31 9.00 -3.96
CA PHE A 17 22.91 8.02 -2.94
C PHE A 17 21.54 8.29 -2.31
N ALA A 18 20.88 9.40 -2.65
CA ALA A 18 19.51 9.68 -2.23
C ALA A 18 18.51 8.83 -3.05
N GLY A 19 18.48 7.52 -2.78
CA GLY A 19 17.55 6.59 -3.42
C GLY A 19 16.10 6.87 -3.04
N SER A 20 15.20 6.77 -4.02
CA SER A 20 13.76 6.90 -3.82
C SER A 20 13.16 5.61 -3.23
N ALA A 21 12.50 5.70 -2.07
CA ALA A 21 11.78 4.57 -1.48
C ALA A 21 10.38 4.43 -2.12
N PHE A 22 10.28 3.68 -3.21
CA PHE A 22 8.98 3.35 -3.81
C PHE A 22 8.37 2.12 -3.14
N ALA A 23 7.14 2.24 -2.63
CA ALA A 23 6.35 1.08 -2.22
C ALA A 23 6.06 0.23 -3.47
N ARG A 24 6.64 -0.98 -3.53
CA ARG A 24 6.45 -1.90 -4.65
C ARG A 24 5.11 -2.64 -4.55
N ASP A 25 4.45 -2.80 -5.69
CA ASP A 25 3.26 -3.62 -5.80
C ASP A 25 3.60 -5.10 -5.74
N VAL A 26 2.68 -5.90 -5.20
CA VAL A 26 2.84 -7.33 -5.00
C VAL A 26 1.98 -8.09 -6.01
N ARG A 27 2.62 -8.94 -6.81
CA ARG A 27 1.94 -9.89 -7.68
C ARG A 27 1.47 -11.11 -6.90
N VAL A 28 0.16 -11.36 -6.90
CA VAL A 28 -0.45 -12.55 -6.32
C VAL A 28 -0.62 -13.60 -7.41
N LYS A 29 -0.14 -14.82 -7.16
CA LYS A 29 -0.33 -15.97 -8.07
C LYS A 29 -1.80 -16.38 -8.08
N GLY A 30 -2.26 -16.94 -9.19
CA GLY A 30 -3.61 -17.50 -9.29
C GLY A 30 -3.76 -18.73 -8.39
N TYR A 31 -4.97 -18.98 -7.89
CA TYR A 31 -5.27 -20.08 -6.97
C TYR A 31 -6.73 -20.51 -7.08
N TYR A 32 -7.05 -21.70 -6.56
CA TYR A 32 -8.42 -22.19 -6.42
C TYR A 32 -8.93 -21.91 -5.02
N ARG A 33 -10.17 -21.42 -4.91
CA ARG A 33 -10.89 -21.30 -3.63
C ARG A 33 -11.43 -22.66 -3.19
N ASN A 34 -11.75 -22.81 -1.90
CA ASN A 34 -12.30 -24.06 -1.36
C ASN A 34 -13.59 -24.53 -2.04
N ASN A 35 -14.35 -23.61 -2.64
CA ASN A 35 -15.56 -23.90 -3.42
C ASN A 35 -15.27 -24.24 -4.90
N GLY A 36 -14.02 -24.49 -5.27
CA GLY A 36 -13.60 -24.85 -6.64
C GLY A 36 -13.46 -23.67 -7.61
N THR A 37 -13.77 -22.43 -7.21
CA THR A 37 -13.64 -21.27 -8.12
C THR A 37 -12.18 -20.87 -8.33
N TYR A 38 -11.73 -20.79 -9.59
CA TYR A 38 -10.42 -20.26 -9.94
C TYR A 38 -10.34 -18.74 -9.80
N VAL A 39 -9.25 -18.24 -9.23
CA VAL A 39 -8.91 -16.82 -9.13
C VAL A 39 -7.67 -16.56 -9.97
N GLN A 40 -7.81 -15.70 -10.99
CA GLN A 40 -6.69 -15.31 -11.84
C GLN A 40 -5.62 -14.51 -11.07
N PRO A 41 -4.34 -14.55 -11.49
CA PRO A 41 -3.30 -13.70 -10.92
C PRO A 41 -3.66 -12.21 -10.99
N TYR A 42 -3.26 -11.43 -9.99
CA TYR A 42 -3.53 -9.99 -9.94
C TYR A 42 -2.46 -9.25 -9.13
N TYR A 43 -2.45 -7.92 -9.23
CA TYR A 43 -1.58 -7.04 -8.46
C TYR A 43 -2.33 -6.38 -7.31
N ARG A 44 -1.64 -6.23 -6.19
CA ARG A 44 -2.13 -5.52 -5.01
C ARG A 44 -1.03 -4.64 -4.41
N THR A 45 -1.42 -3.70 -3.57
CA THR A 45 -0.49 -2.91 -2.76
C THR A 45 0.34 -3.80 -1.81
N ASN A 46 1.53 -3.29 -1.46
CA ASN A 46 2.39 -3.91 -0.45
C ASN A 46 1.59 -4.13 0.85
N PRO A 47 1.63 -5.32 1.48
CA PRO A 47 0.91 -5.53 2.72
C PRO A 47 1.54 -4.67 3.83
N ASP A 48 0.74 -3.77 4.40
CA ASP A 48 1.08 -2.98 5.58
C ASP A 48 -0.15 -2.83 6.51
N LYS A 49 -0.04 -2.02 7.57
CA LYS A 49 -1.15 -1.76 8.52
C LYS A 49 -2.05 -0.61 8.06
N SER A 50 -1.73 0.07 6.97
CA SER A 50 -2.47 1.21 6.46
C SER A 50 -3.53 0.74 5.48
N VAL A 51 -4.75 1.24 5.64
CA VAL A 51 -5.81 1.02 4.64
C VAL A 51 -5.81 2.12 3.58
N TRP A 52 -5.08 3.21 3.80
CA TRP A 52 -5.16 4.44 3.00
C TRP A 52 -4.60 4.30 1.60
N ASN A 53 -3.56 3.48 1.43
CA ASN A 53 -2.89 3.28 0.14
C ASN A 53 -3.53 2.15 -0.69
N ASN A 54 -4.40 1.31 -0.13
CA ASN A 54 -5.02 0.21 -0.86
C ASN A 54 -5.81 0.71 -2.06
N TYR A 55 -5.67 0.06 -3.23
CA TYR A 55 -6.40 0.46 -4.44
C TYR A 55 -7.92 0.44 -4.28
N SER A 56 -8.43 -0.43 -3.40
CA SER A 56 -9.87 -0.52 -3.13
C SER A 56 -10.42 0.62 -2.27
N THR A 57 -9.56 1.46 -1.69
CA THR A 57 -9.96 2.55 -0.78
C THR A 57 -10.55 3.72 -1.54
N LYS A 58 -11.59 4.34 -0.97
CA LYS A 58 -12.32 5.43 -1.60
C LYS A 58 -11.36 6.57 -1.99
N GLY A 59 -11.38 6.93 -3.27
CA GLY A 59 -10.52 7.98 -3.83
C GLY A 59 -9.28 7.46 -4.57
N ASN A 60 -8.87 6.20 -4.31
CA ASN A 60 -7.75 5.59 -5.02
C ASN A 60 -8.22 4.94 -6.34
N ILE A 61 -7.28 4.74 -7.26
CA ILE A 61 -7.50 4.03 -8.52
C ILE A 61 -6.49 2.88 -8.61
N ASN A 62 -6.94 1.70 -9.02
CA ASN A 62 -6.06 0.60 -9.34
C ASN A 62 -5.36 0.85 -10.69
N PRO A 63 -4.03 1.04 -10.74
CA PRO A 63 -3.32 1.36 -11.99
C PRO A 63 -3.37 0.22 -13.01
N TYR A 64 -3.60 -1.03 -12.57
CA TYR A 64 -3.64 -2.20 -13.45
C TYR A 64 -4.99 -2.45 -14.10
N THR A 65 -6.06 -1.87 -13.57
CA THR A 65 -7.44 -2.13 -14.06
C THR A 65 -8.24 -0.86 -14.31
N GLY A 66 -7.78 0.31 -13.88
CA GLY A 66 -8.52 1.57 -13.96
C GLY A 66 -9.70 1.67 -12.97
N ASN A 67 -9.96 0.63 -12.18
CA ASN A 67 -11.07 0.58 -11.26
C ASN A 67 -10.86 1.56 -10.10
N LYS A 68 -11.90 2.35 -9.80
CA LYS A 68 -11.94 3.23 -8.62
C LYS A 68 -12.16 2.41 -7.35
N GLY A 69 -11.52 2.84 -6.27
CA GLY A 69 -11.78 2.32 -4.93
C GLY A 69 -13.01 2.98 -4.31
N TYR A 70 -13.70 2.23 -3.45
CA TYR A 70 -14.94 2.65 -2.79
C TYR A 70 -14.99 2.28 -1.30
N LYS A 71 -14.00 1.54 -0.79
CA LYS A 71 -13.96 1.14 0.63
C LYS A 71 -13.70 2.37 1.49
N ASN A 72 -14.55 2.58 2.48
CA ASN A 72 -14.38 3.65 3.45
C ASN A 72 -13.18 3.33 4.39
N PRO A 73 -12.09 4.13 4.39
CA PRO A 73 -10.93 3.89 5.25
C PRO A 73 -11.22 4.16 6.73
N TYR A 74 -12.27 4.92 7.04
CA TYR A 74 -12.70 5.20 8.42
C TYR A 74 -13.60 4.09 9.00
N LYS A 75 -13.88 3.03 8.23
CA LYS A 75 -14.73 1.93 8.71
C LYS A 75 -14.00 1.18 9.83
N LEU A 76 -14.44 1.38 11.06
CA LEU A 76 -13.91 0.68 12.23
C LEU A 76 -14.20 -0.82 12.13
N PRO A 77 -13.28 -1.69 12.59
CA PRO A 77 -13.55 -3.12 12.67
C PRO A 77 -14.76 -3.36 13.59
N SER A 78 -15.83 -3.92 13.02
CA SER A 78 -17.00 -4.35 13.77
C SER A 78 -16.67 -5.64 14.49
N ILE A 79 -16.58 -5.61 15.82
CA ILE A 79 -16.41 -6.85 16.59
C ILE A 79 -17.80 -7.41 16.90
N LYS A 80 -18.05 -8.63 16.41
CA LYS A 80 -19.26 -9.38 16.73
C LYS A 80 -19.16 -9.85 18.20
N HIS A 81 -19.86 -9.18 19.11
CA HIS A 81 -20.13 -9.69 20.46
C HIS A 81 -21.56 -10.24 20.48
N GLY A 82 -21.83 -11.26 21.31
CA GLY A 82 -23.10 -11.98 21.38
C GLY A 82 -24.36 -11.12 21.60
N TYR A 83 -24.20 -9.84 21.93
CA TYR A 83 -25.25 -8.85 22.06
C TYR A 83 -24.84 -7.53 21.33
N GLY A 84 -24.83 -7.56 19.99
CA GLY A 84 -24.71 -6.35 19.16
C GLY A 84 -23.30 -5.95 18.70
N TYR A 85 -23.26 -5.10 17.66
CA TYR A 85 -22.03 -4.58 17.06
C TYR A 85 -21.56 -3.33 17.81
N LYS A 86 -20.43 -3.40 18.54
CA LYS A 86 -19.71 -2.21 19.01
C LYS A 86 -18.46 -1.99 18.14
N THR A 87 -18.27 -0.77 17.65
CA THR A 87 -17.08 -0.37 16.92
C THR A 87 -15.90 -0.19 17.87
N LYS A 88 -14.76 -0.85 17.63
CA LYS A 88 -13.53 -0.55 18.38
C LYS A 88 -12.85 0.67 17.77
N PRO A 89 -12.42 1.67 18.56
CA PRO A 89 -11.63 2.78 18.04
C PRO A 89 -10.30 2.26 17.50
N PHE A 90 -9.88 2.76 16.34
CA PHE A 90 -8.53 2.52 15.83
C PHE A 90 -7.53 3.16 16.80
N LYS A 91 -6.65 2.36 17.42
CA LYS A 91 -5.51 2.85 18.20
C LYS A 91 -4.29 2.88 17.27
N TRP A 92 -3.63 4.04 17.22
CA TRP A 92 -2.35 4.27 16.54
C TRP A 92 -1.21 3.58 17.28
#